data_AF-A0A0T5ZQ65-F1
#
_entry.id   AF-A0A0T5ZQ65-F1
#
_cell.length_a   1.000
_cell.length_b   1.000
_cell.length_c   1.000
_cell.angle_alpha   90.00
_cell.angle_beta   90.00
_cell.angle_gamma   90.00
#
_symmetry.space_group_name_H-M   'P 1'
#
loop_
_entity.id
_entity.type
_entity.pdbx_description
1 polymer ?
#
loop_
_entity_poly.entity_id
_entity_poly.type
_entity_poly.pdbx_seq_one_letter_code
_entity_poly.pdbx_strand_id
1 'polypeptide(L)' 'MAKAREKVPKKPKEKAGQEIESLHEMIEKKAYEIHEKRGKQHGRDIDDWLEAERTIKQRKKF' A
#
# COMPACT_ATOMS: atom_id res chain seq x y z
N MET A 1 38.41 -22.64 9.28
CA MET A 1 38.18 -21.18 9.15
C MET A 1 36.72 -20.96 8.78
N ALA A 2 35.94 -20.35 9.67
CA ALA A 2 34.51 -20.13 9.46
C ALA A 2 34.29 -19.12 8.33
N LYS A 3 33.47 -19.49 7.36
CA LYS A 3 33.16 -18.71 6.16
C LYS A 3 32.27 -17.53 6.57
N ALA A 4 32.86 -16.34 6.68
CA ALA A 4 32.11 -15.10 6.80
C ALA A 4 31.23 -14.93 5.56
N ARG A 5 29.93 -15.15 5.70
CA ARG A 5 28.94 -14.66 4.73
C ARG A 5 28.83 -13.17 4.93
N GLU A 6 29.73 -12.45 4.27
CA GLU A 6 29.70 -11.01 4.14
C GLU A 6 28.35 -10.60 3.52
N LYS A 7 27.64 -9.73 4.21
CA LYS A 7 26.29 -9.27 3.87
C LYS A 7 26.35 -8.56 2.52
N VAL A 8 25.77 -9.20 1.50
CA VAL A 8 25.62 -8.61 0.17
C VAL A 8 24.88 -7.27 0.32
N PRO A 9 25.43 -6.14 -0.15
CA PRO A 9 24.77 -4.85 -0.06
C PRO A 9 23.55 -4.88 -0.97
N LYS A 10 22.37 -4.88 -0.35
CA LYS A 10 21.12 -4.99 -1.07
C LYS A 10 20.84 -3.69 -1.82
N LYS A 11 20.91 -3.81 -3.15
CA LYS A 11 20.63 -2.78 -4.16
C LYS A 11 19.26 -2.09 -3.94
N PRO A 12 19.03 -0.91 -4.55
CA PRO A 12 17.90 0.00 -4.30
C PRO A 12 16.47 -0.53 -4.50
N LYS A 13 16.31 -1.80 -4.90
CA LYS A 13 15.03 -2.43 -5.22
C LYS A 13 14.15 -2.71 -3.99
N GLU A 14 14.73 -2.79 -2.79
CA GLU A 14 13.95 -2.99 -1.56
C GLU A 14 13.11 -1.75 -1.22
N LYS A 15 13.64 -0.52 -1.42
CA LYS A 15 12.89 0.72 -1.14
C LYS A 15 11.64 0.89 -2.00
N ALA A 16 11.72 0.53 -3.28
CA ALA A 16 10.57 0.63 -4.19
C ALA A 16 9.46 -0.36 -3.83
N GLY A 17 9.81 -1.59 -3.42
CA GLY A 17 8.85 -2.58 -2.94
C GLY A 17 8.15 -2.14 -1.64
N GLN A 18 8.93 -1.62 -0.69
CA GLN A 18 8.42 -1.09 0.58
C GLN A 18 7.46 0.10 0.39
N GLU A 19 7.75 0.99 -0.58
CA GLU A 19 6.87 2.12 -0.87
C GLU A 19 5.54 1.69 -1.51
N ILE A 20 5.56 0.63 -2.33
CA ILE A 20 4.37 0.04 -2.93
C ILE A 20 3.54 -0.70 -1.88
N GLU A 21 4.16 -1.50 -1.00
CA GLU A 21 3.48 -2.15 0.13
C GLU A 21 2.81 -1.12 1.05
N SER A 22 3.53 -0.04 1.38
CA SER A 22 2.97 1.05 2.18
C SER A 22 1.80 1.75 1.49
N LEU A 23 1.86 1.97 0.18
CA LEU A 23 0.74 2.52 -0.59
C LEU A 23 -0.47 1.58 -0.58
N HIS A 24 -0.26 0.28 -0.81
CA HIS A 24 -1.33 -0.71 -0.76
C HIS A 24 -2.01 -0.74 0.62
N GLU A 25 -1.26 -0.75 1.71
CA GLU A 25 -1.82 -0.69 3.07
C GLU A 25 -2.64 0.58 3.31
N MET A 26 -2.17 1.73 2.81
CA MET A 26 -2.90 3.00 2.93
C MET A 26 -4.22 2.96 2.15
N ILE A 27 -4.20 2.41 0.94
CA ILE A 27 -5.38 2.27 0.09
C ILE A 27 -6.37 1.27 0.72
N GLU A 28 -5.90 0.12 1.21
CA GLU A 28 -6.72 -0.89 1.87
C GLU A 28 -7.44 -0.32 3.09
N LYS A 29 -6.69 0.31 4.01
CA LYS A 29 -7.27 0.96 5.20
C LYS A 29 -8.30 2.00 4.81
N LYS A 30 -8.03 2.77 3.76
CA LYS A 30 -8.95 3.82 3.32
C LYS A 30 -10.21 3.25 2.65
N ALA A 31 -10.07 2.21 1.83
CA ALA A 31 -11.19 1.53 1.19
C ALA A 31 -12.11 0.89 2.24
N TYR A 32 -11.52 0.27 3.27
CA TYR A 32 -12.26 -0.27 4.40
C TYR A 32 -13.03 0.82 5.17
N GLU A 33 -12.39 1.96 5.43
CA GLU A 33 -13.05 3.10 6.08
C GLU A 33 -14.22 3.65 5.25
N ILE A 34 -14.10 3.69 3.92
CA ILE A 34 -15.18 4.09 3.00
C ILE A 34 -16.32 3.06 3.04
N HIS A 35 -15.98 1.78 2.96
CA HIS A 35 -16.92 0.67 3.04
C HIS A 35 -17.73 0.70 4.36
N GLU A 36 -17.07 0.92 5.50
CA GLU A 36 -17.73 1.06 6.80
C GLU A 36 -18.61 2.31 6.87
N LYS A 37 -18.13 3.47 6.39
CA LYS A 37 -18.91 4.71 6.37
C LYS A 37 -20.17 4.61 5.51
N ARG A 38 -20.13 3.84 4.43
CA ARG A 38 -21.30 3.61 3.55
C ARG A 38 -22.24 2.52 4.07
N GLY A 39 -21.96 1.91 5.22
CA GLY A 39 -22.82 0.89 5.84
C GLY A 39 -22.59 -0.52 5.31
N LYS A 40 -21.35 -0.86 4.92
CA LYS A 40 -20.95 -2.22 4.53
C LYS A 40 -21.75 -2.80 3.37
N GLN A 41 -22.21 -1.94 2.47
CA GLN A 41 -22.98 -2.35 1.30
C GLN A 41 -22.09 -3.19 0.37
N HIS A 42 -22.50 -4.43 0.14
CA HIS A 42 -21.83 -5.36 -0.75
C HIS A 42 -21.87 -4.90 -2.22
N GLY A 43 -20.84 -5.25 -3.00
CA GLY A 43 -20.82 -5.05 -4.45
C GLY A 43 -20.24 -3.71 -4.91
N ARG A 44 -19.65 -2.92 -4.01
CA ARG A 44 -18.86 -1.74 -4.39
C ARG A 44 -17.45 -1.71 -3.79
N ASP A 45 -16.97 -2.86 -3.35
CA ASP A 45 -15.62 -3.02 -2.79
C ASP A 45 -14.55 -2.49 -3.77
N ILE A 46 -14.75 -2.69 -5.08
CA ILE A 46 -13.89 -2.16 -6.15
C ILE A 46 -13.95 -0.63 -6.24
N ASP A 47 -15.15 -0.06 -6.10
CA ASP A 47 -15.36 1.40 -6.16
C ASP A 47 -14.72 2.07 -4.93
N ASP A 48 -14.93 1.48 -3.75
CA ASP A 48 -14.32 1.89 -2.48
C ASP A 48 -12.78 1.83 -2.56
N TRP A 49 -12.24 0.82 -3.23
CA TRP A 49 -10.81 0.67 -3.48
C TRP A 49 -10.26 1.71 -4.47
N LEU A 50 -10.95 1.96 -5.58
CA LEU A 50 -10.56 2.98 -6.57
C LEU A 50 -10.62 4.40 -6.00
N GLU A 51 -11.62 4.69 -5.17
CA GLU A 51 -11.75 5.99 -4.49
C GLU A 51 -10.65 6.19 -3.45
N ALA A 52 -10.31 5.14 -2.69
CA ALA A 52 -9.17 5.13 -1.79
C ALA A 52 -7.86 5.38 -2.54
N GLU A 53 -7.61 4.68 -3.65
CA GLU A 53 -6.41 4.86 -4.48
C GLU A 53 -6.29 6.30 -5.00
N ARG A 54 -7.38 6.85 -5.55
CA ARG A 54 -7.41 8.24 -6.02
C ARG A 54 -7.12 9.22 -4.88
N THR A 55 -7.71 9.02 -3.71
CA THR A 55 -7.49 9.88 -2.54
C THR A 55 -6.03 9.85 -2.10
N ILE A 56 -5.42 8.66 -1.99
CA ILE A 56 -4.00 8.51 -1.61
C ILE A 56 -3.08 9.11 -2.68
N LYS A 57 -3.35 8.88 -3.97
CA LYS A 57 -2.58 9.45 -5.07
C LYS A 57 -2.64 10.98 -5.10
N GLN A 58 -3.81 11.57 -4.88
CA GLN A 58 -3.96 13.03 -4.79
C GLN A 58 -3.21 13.60 -3.58
N ARG A 59 -3.25 12.91 -2.43
CA ARG A 59 -2.54 13.34 -1.22
C ARG A 59 -1.02 13.24 -1.33
N LYS A 60 -0.50 12.31 -2.16
CA LYS A 60 0.93 12.24 -2.52
C LYS A 60 1.36 13.24 -3.59
N LYS A 61 0.40 13.85 -4.29
CA LYS A 61 0.65 14.94 -5.24
C LYS A 61 0.79 16.22 -4.42
N PHE A 62 2.00 16.43 -3.90
CA PHE A 62 2.39 17.66 -3.21
C PHE A 62 2.21 18.88 -4.12
#